data_AF-A0A6A6PR30-F1
#
_entry.id   AF-A0A6A6PR30-F1
#
_cell.length_a   1.000
_cell.length_b   1.000
_cell.length_c   1.000
_cell.angle_alpha   90.00
_cell.angle_beta   90.00
_cell.angle_gamma   90.00
#
_symmetry.space_group_name_H-M   'P 1'
#
loop_
_entity.id
_entity.type
_entity.pdbx_description
1 polymer ?
#
loop_
_entity_poly.entity_id
_entity_poly.type
_entity_poly.pdbx_seq_one_letter_code
_entity_poly.pdbx_strand_id
1 'polypeptide(L)'
;MMPAGRHAAERIGQGRCRQNFDRTRPAAFAAICHRCSVHTTRLPAWKIGDQEGPQLRVNCLTSKTTSPEAHRLSTGSFTSRPRKMAPNYGTASSRQENAPNGSADAAHEERAPLLGKQEHGSVSERLRRHMTANVSTAWGDLALLSSYIITGLVDSCAVFIWGSFLSMQTGNTVYVGLGLAAPNDSNRWIRSGISILSFIFGSYCFSRYHRHLGGRKRWVMLSSYFVQMLMIVAAALLVTLGPKTGTSGPVTVFIAVPIALVAFQSAGQAVSSRVLGYNALTGVVLTSIYVDLFSDAQLFAAPTQNVQRNQRLAAPILLLIGAFFGGLWAHSEVGLAGALWTAVGLKLATTIAWAFWPAEPEEAS
;
A
#
# COMPACT_ATOMS: atom_id res chain seq x y z
N MET A 1 -2.79 -82.08 -1.07
CA MET A 1 -2.37 -82.27 -2.47
C MET A 1 -2.41 -80.93 -3.18
N MET A 2 -1.25 -80.37 -3.55
CA MET A 2 -1.14 -79.47 -4.71
C MET A 2 -1.24 -80.31 -6.01
N PRO A 3 -1.58 -79.70 -7.15
CA PRO A 3 -0.58 -79.15 -8.10
C PRO A 3 -0.98 -77.74 -8.63
N ALA A 4 -0.07 -76.78 -8.88
CA ALA A 4 0.80 -76.58 -10.05
C ALA A 4 0.06 -76.70 -11.40
N GLY A 5 0.03 -75.79 -12.38
CA GLY A 5 0.80 -74.59 -12.72
C GLY A 5 0.94 -74.56 -14.27
N ARG A 6 0.86 -73.39 -14.94
CA ARG A 6 1.66 -73.00 -16.13
C ARG A 6 1.25 -71.66 -16.78
N HIS A 7 2.28 -70.93 -17.17
CA HIS A 7 2.34 -69.71 -17.98
C HIS A 7 1.91 -69.90 -19.45
N ALA A 8 1.41 -68.84 -20.09
CA ALA A 8 1.77 -68.45 -21.45
C ALA A 8 1.42 -66.97 -21.73
N ALA A 9 2.35 -66.28 -22.39
CA ALA A 9 2.32 -64.87 -22.78
C ALA A 9 1.83 -64.70 -24.23
N GLU A 10 1.22 -63.56 -24.57
CA GLU A 10 1.10 -63.14 -25.98
C GLU A 10 1.05 -61.61 -26.19
N ARG A 11 2.14 -61.11 -26.83
CA ARG A 11 2.32 -59.98 -27.79
C ARG A 11 1.47 -58.71 -27.64
N ILE A 12 2.04 -57.54 -27.28
CA ILE A 12 2.84 -56.59 -28.08
C ILE A 12 2.26 -56.26 -29.48
N GLY A 13 1.60 -55.11 -29.58
CA GLY A 13 1.38 -54.36 -30.81
C GLY A 13 1.98 -52.95 -30.71
N GLN A 14 3.17 -52.76 -31.28
CA GLN A 14 3.84 -51.47 -31.44
C GLN A 14 3.32 -50.74 -32.69
N GLY A 15 2.67 -49.59 -32.50
CA GLY A 15 2.44 -48.61 -33.56
C GLY A 15 3.65 -47.70 -33.75
N ARG A 16 4.34 -47.86 -34.88
CA ARG A 16 5.49 -47.05 -35.35
C ARG A 16 5.05 -45.63 -35.71
N CYS A 17 5.62 -44.59 -35.08
CA CYS A 17 5.72 -43.26 -35.67
C CYS A 17 7.07 -43.12 -36.39
N ARG A 18 7.03 -43.05 -37.72
CA ARG A 18 8.17 -42.74 -38.59
C ARG A 18 8.76 -41.38 -38.21
N GLN A 19 10.05 -41.36 -37.93
CA GLN A 19 10.89 -40.16 -38.05
C GLN A 19 11.26 -40.01 -39.52
N ASN A 20 10.95 -38.86 -40.12
CA ASN A 20 11.70 -38.35 -41.27
C ASN A 20 12.32 -37.02 -40.83
N PHE A 21 13.64 -37.06 -40.68
CA PHE A 21 14.51 -35.92 -40.46
C PHE A 21 14.90 -35.41 -41.84
N ASP A 22 14.60 -34.15 -42.15
CA ASP A 22 15.31 -33.44 -43.21
C ASP A 22 16.00 -32.22 -42.60
N ARG A 23 17.31 -32.12 -42.86
CA ARG A 23 18.23 -31.11 -42.34
C ARG A 23 18.41 -30.06 -43.43
N THR A 24 17.98 -28.82 -43.21
CA THR A 24 18.70 -27.65 -43.75
C THR A 24 18.29 -26.33 -43.06
N ARG A 25 19.29 -25.72 -42.41
CA ARG A 25 19.47 -24.28 -42.09
C ARG A 25 18.83 -23.67 -40.81
N PRO A 26 19.50 -22.65 -40.22
CA PRO A 26 19.29 -22.24 -38.82
C PRO A 26 18.53 -20.91 -38.70
N ALA A 27 17.69 -20.78 -37.66
CA ALA A 27 17.55 -19.59 -36.79
C ALA A 27 16.23 -19.59 -36.02
N ALA A 28 16.37 -19.38 -34.70
CA ALA A 28 15.54 -18.53 -33.84
C ALA A 28 14.09 -18.92 -33.47
N PHE A 29 13.80 -18.71 -32.17
CA PHE A 29 12.48 -18.63 -31.51
C PHE A 29 11.64 -19.91 -31.38
N ALA A 30 11.77 -20.60 -30.23
CA ALA A 30 10.65 -21.31 -29.62
C ALA A 30 10.83 -21.52 -28.10
N ALA A 31 9.74 -21.27 -27.39
CA ALA A 31 9.52 -21.24 -25.95
C ALA A 31 10.04 -22.44 -25.13
N ILE A 32 10.54 -22.15 -23.92
CA ILE A 32 10.72 -23.14 -22.85
C ILE A 32 9.49 -23.07 -21.95
N CYS A 33 8.55 -23.99 -22.18
CA CYS A 33 7.62 -24.49 -21.18
C CYS A 33 8.39 -25.44 -20.25
N HIS A 34 8.68 -25.04 -19.01
CA HIS A 34 9.22 -25.98 -18.03
C HIS A 34 8.10 -26.77 -17.37
N ARG A 35 8.15 -28.08 -17.60
CA ARG A 35 7.28 -29.15 -17.10
C ARG A 35 7.47 -29.30 -15.59
N CYS A 36 6.41 -29.16 -14.81
CA CYS A 36 6.38 -29.51 -13.38
C CYS A 36 6.04 -31.00 -13.25
N SER A 37 6.97 -31.80 -12.74
CA SER A 37 6.78 -33.22 -12.47
C SER A 37 6.43 -33.40 -10.99
N VAL A 38 5.19 -33.77 -10.70
CA VAL A 38 4.72 -34.07 -9.34
C VAL A 38 5.22 -35.46 -8.94
N HIS A 39 6.04 -35.52 -7.90
CA HIS A 39 6.41 -36.77 -7.24
C HIS A 39 5.38 -37.10 -6.15
N THR A 40 4.60 -38.15 -6.38
CA THR A 40 3.60 -38.66 -5.44
C THR A 40 4.26 -39.65 -4.47
N THR A 41 4.50 -39.25 -3.23
CA THR A 41 4.84 -40.17 -2.13
C THR A 41 3.55 -40.66 -1.48
N ARG A 42 3.37 -41.99 -1.46
CA ARG A 42 2.25 -42.70 -0.80
C ARG A 42 2.42 -42.72 0.72
N LEU A 43 1.31 -42.71 1.46
CA LEU A 43 0.93 -43.53 2.64
C LEU A 43 -0.32 -42.90 3.34
N PRO A 44 -1.10 -43.62 4.18
CA PRO A 44 -2.11 -44.63 3.84
C PRO A 44 -3.55 -44.22 4.23
N ALA A 45 -4.50 -45.07 3.84
CA ALA A 45 -5.95 -44.89 3.81
C ALA A 45 -6.66 -44.62 5.15
N TRP A 46 -7.66 -43.74 5.09
CA TRP A 46 -8.82 -43.71 6.01
C TRP A 46 -10.10 -43.84 5.18
N LYS A 47 -10.90 -44.88 5.49
CA LYS A 47 -12.21 -45.20 4.91
C LYS A 47 -13.30 -44.30 5.50
N ILE A 48 -14.03 -43.56 4.67
CA ILE A 48 -15.40 -43.06 4.89
C ILE A 48 -16.01 -43.05 3.48
N GLY A 49 -16.90 -43.98 3.12
CA GLY A 49 -18.34 -43.89 3.36
C GLY A 49 -19.03 -43.51 2.04
N ASP A 50 -19.69 -44.46 1.40
CA ASP A 50 -20.42 -44.28 0.14
C ASP A 50 -21.49 -43.18 0.27
N GLN A 51 -21.43 -42.16 -0.59
CA GLN A 51 -22.60 -41.46 -1.12
C GLN A 51 -22.33 -40.98 -2.55
N GLU A 52 -23.21 -41.38 -3.46
CA GLU A 52 -23.19 -41.01 -4.87
C GLU A 52 -23.38 -39.49 -5.04
N GLY A 53 -22.46 -38.84 -5.74
CA GLY A 53 -22.59 -37.44 -6.15
C GLY A 53 -23.24 -37.31 -7.54
N PRO A 54 -24.01 -36.24 -7.82
CA PRO A 54 -24.56 -36.01 -9.14
C PRO A 54 -23.48 -35.58 -10.15
N GLN A 55 -23.47 -36.25 -11.30
CA GLN A 55 -22.63 -36.00 -12.47
C GLN A 55 -22.80 -34.57 -13.02
N LEU A 56 -21.78 -33.72 -12.88
CA LEU A 56 -21.68 -32.47 -13.62
C LEU A 56 -21.12 -32.74 -15.03
N ARG A 57 -22.00 -32.73 -16.04
CA ARG A 57 -21.62 -32.63 -17.46
C ARG A 57 -21.08 -31.24 -17.76
N VAL A 58 -19.82 -31.15 -18.14
CA VAL A 58 -19.25 -29.94 -18.76
C VAL A 58 -19.50 -30.01 -20.27
N ASN A 59 -20.43 -29.22 -20.78
CA ASN A 59 -20.59 -29.01 -22.22
C ASN A 59 -19.60 -27.93 -22.69
N CYS A 60 -18.54 -28.33 -23.39
CA CYS A 60 -17.67 -27.42 -24.12
C CYS A 60 -18.40 -26.88 -25.36
N LEU A 61 -18.79 -25.61 -25.35
CA LEU A 61 -19.16 -24.87 -26.56
C LEU A 61 -17.87 -24.38 -27.24
N THR A 62 -17.61 -24.91 -28.43
CA THR A 62 -16.54 -24.49 -29.33
C THR A 62 -16.95 -23.22 -30.08
N SER A 63 -16.33 -22.09 -29.75
CA SER A 63 -16.38 -20.87 -30.55
C SER A 63 -15.28 -20.92 -31.62
N LYS A 64 -15.68 -20.95 -32.90
CA LYS A 64 -14.80 -20.81 -34.06
C LYS A 64 -14.46 -19.32 -34.25
N THR A 65 -13.18 -18.96 -34.15
CA THR A 65 -12.67 -17.67 -34.63
C THR A 65 -12.19 -17.78 -36.07
N THR A 66 -12.86 -17.08 -36.98
CA THR A 66 -12.38 -16.80 -38.34
C THR A 66 -11.70 -15.43 -38.37
N SER A 67 -10.46 -15.39 -38.86
CA SER A 67 -9.74 -14.19 -39.32
C SER A 67 -10.25 -13.78 -40.71
N PRO A 68 -10.11 -12.50 -41.12
CA PRO A 68 -9.19 -12.27 -42.24
C PRO A 68 -8.38 -10.96 -42.19
N GLU A 69 -7.12 -11.13 -42.62
CA GLU A 69 -6.29 -10.35 -43.55
C GLU A 69 -6.03 -8.84 -43.48
N ALA A 70 -4.79 -8.55 -43.86
CA ALA A 70 -4.07 -7.29 -43.81
C ALA A 70 -4.19 -6.49 -45.12
N HIS A 71 -4.07 -5.17 -45.02
CA HIS A 71 -3.57 -4.33 -46.10
C HIS A 71 -2.54 -3.32 -45.56
N ARG A 72 -1.42 -3.24 -46.27
CA ARG A 72 -0.22 -2.43 -46.02
C ARG A 72 -0.26 -1.16 -46.87
N LEU A 73 0.50 -0.13 -46.44
CA LEU A 73 1.05 1.08 -47.12
C LEU A 73 0.57 2.36 -46.41
N SER A 74 1.33 3.44 -46.20
CA SER A 74 2.75 3.80 -46.24
C SER A 74 2.84 5.23 -45.67
N THR A 75 3.93 5.55 -44.97
CA THR A 75 4.58 6.88 -44.85
C THR A 75 3.76 8.13 -44.49
N GLY A 76 4.09 8.74 -43.34
CA GLY A 76 3.74 10.12 -43.00
C GLY A 76 4.48 10.61 -41.76
N SER A 77 5.71 11.08 -41.96
CA SER A 77 6.50 11.83 -40.96
C SER A 77 5.87 13.21 -40.72
N PHE A 78 5.59 13.58 -39.47
CA PHE A 78 5.34 14.97 -39.11
C PHE A 78 6.06 15.35 -37.82
N THR A 79 7.11 16.14 -38.00
CA THR A 79 7.88 16.86 -36.99
C THR A 79 7.11 18.12 -36.58
N SER A 80 6.87 18.31 -35.28
CA SER A 80 6.34 19.59 -34.77
C SER A 80 7.47 20.41 -34.16
N ARG A 81 7.73 21.56 -34.78
CA ARG A 81 8.73 22.57 -34.38
C ARG A 81 8.23 23.42 -33.20
N PRO A 82 9.17 24.05 -32.46
CA PRO A 82 8.88 24.94 -31.34
C PRO A 82 8.40 26.33 -31.80
N ARG A 83 7.59 26.97 -30.95
CA ARG A 83 7.03 28.32 -31.13
C ARG A 83 8.11 29.38 -30.82
N LYS A 84 8.66 30.03 -31.85
CA LYS A 84 9.39 31.31 -31.76
C LYS A 84 8.42 32.46 -31.99
N MET A 85 8.48 33.49 -31.14
CA MET A 85 7.77 34.76 -31.30
C MET A 85 8.77 35.79 -31.83
N ALA A 86 8.38 36.51 -32.87
CA ALA A 86 9.21 37.47 -33.60
C ALA A 86 9.14 38.90 -32.98
N PRO A 87 10.08 39.80 -33.31
CA PRO A 87 10.32 41.05 -32.60
C PRO A 87 9.54 42.23 -33.20
N ASN A 88 9.23 43.23 -32.36
CA ASN A 88 8.73 44.52 -32.80
C ASN A 88 9.87 45.55 -32.87
N TYR A 89 9.95 46.23 -34.01
CA TYR A 89 10.80 47.38 -34.29
C TYR A 89 10.21 48.67 -33.69
N GLY A 90 11.08 49.57 -33.22
CA GLY A 90 10.75 50.93 -32.82
C GLY A 90 12.01 51.71 -32.42
N THR A 91 12.52 52.51 -33.36
CA THR A 91 13.68 53.41 -33.27
C THR A 91 13.37 54.72 -32.56
N ALA A 92 14.30 55.27 -31.77
CA ALA A 92 14.87 56.63 -31.90
C ALA A 92 15.57 57.13 -30.60
N SER A 93 16.80 57.65 -30.76
CA SER A 93 17.44 58.83 -30.13
C SER A 93 17.46 58.97 -28.59
N SER A 94 18.47 59.47 -27.87
CA SER A 94 19.75 60.13 -28.15
C SER A 94 20.53 60.21 -26.82
N ARG A 95 21.83 60.47 -26.95
CA ARG A 95 22.88 60.64 -25.93
C ARG A 95 22.72 61.92 -25.07
N GLN A 96 23.16 61.80 -23.81
CA GLN A 96 24.15 62.64 -23.09
C GLN A 96 23.79 64.02 -22.45
N GLU A 97 24.21 64.12 -21.17
CA GLU A 97 24.68 65.27 -20.36
C GLU A 97 23.82 66.55 -20.19
N ASN A 98 23.41 66.84 -18.95
CA ASN A 98 23.97 67.93 -18.12
C ASN A 98 23.20 68.12 -16.80
N ALA A 99 23.92 68.05 -15.67
CA ALA A 99 23.65 68.85 -14.46
C ALA A 99 24.31 70.25 -14.66
N PRO A 100 24.22 71.28 -13.78
CA PRO A 100 23.83 71.28 -12.35
C PRO A 100 23.06 72.56 -11.89
N ASN A 101 23.03 72.76 -10.56
CA ASN A 101 22.58 73.90 -9.75
C ASN A 101 21.16 73.78 -9.17
N GLY A 102 20.97 73.80 -7.84
CA GLY A 102 21.93 74.00 -6.77
C GLY A 102 21.24 74.03 -5.40
N SER A 103 22.09 73.93 -4.37
CA SER A 103 21.93 74.35 -2.96
C SER A 103 20.75 73.79 -2.18
N ALA A 104 20.84 73.48 -0.90
CA ALA A 104 21.89 73.29 0.08
C ALA A 104 21.04 72.97 1.32
N ASP A 105 21.29 71.86 2.02
CA ASP A 105 21.27 71.91 3.48
C ASP A 105 21.83 70.61 4.05
N ALA A 106 22.61 70.83 5.09
CA ALA A 106 23.61 69.95 5.62
C ALA A 106 23.01 68.88 6.57
N ALA A 107 23.73 67.76 6.63
CA ALA A 107 24.08 67.04 7.84
C ALA A 107 23.00 66.81 8.92
N HIS A 108 22.40 65.62 8.87
CA HIS A 108 22.21 64.76 10.04
C HIS A 108 22.30 63.32 9.50
N GLU A 109 23.47 62.68 9.57
CA GLU A 109 23.85 61.85 10.71
C GLU A 109 22.92 60.63 10.84
N GLU A 110 23.41 59.53 10.27
CA GLU A 110 23.31 58.19 10.85
C GLU A 110 21.91 57.74 11.32
N ARG A 111 21.05 57.36 10.37
CA ARG A 111 20.03 56.33 10.65
C ARG A 111 20.55 54.95 10.26
N ALA A 112 21.47 54.46 11.10
CA ALA A 112 21.60 53.03 11.31
C ALA A 112 20.20 52.44 11.61
N PRO A 113 19.85 51.23 11.12
CA PRO A 113 18.65 50.54 11.56
C PRO A 113 18.89 49.97 12.97
N LEU A 114 19.09 50.85 13.95
CA LEU A 114 19.18 50.53 15.37
C LEU A 114 17.77 50.46 15.96
N LEU A 115 17.12 49.32 15.75
CA LEU A 115 16.43 48.56 16.77
C LEU A 115 15.70 47.44 16.02
N GLY A 116 16.35 46.30 15.91
CA GLY A 116 15.62 45.04 15.84
C GLY A 116 14.75 44.98 17.08
N LYS A 117 13.50 45.45 16.96
CA LYS A 117 12.46 45.19 17.93
C LYS A 117 12.38 43.68 17.98
N GLN A 118 13.06 43.09 18.96
CA GLN A 118 12.81 41.71 19.36
C GLN A 118 11.37 41.71 19.82
N GLU A 119 10.45 41.49 18.89
CA GLU A 119 9.11 41.07 19.22
C GLU A 119 9.29 39.75 19.96
N HIS A 120 9.26 39.82 21.29
CA HIS A 120 8.86 38.71 22.12
C HIS A 120 7.41 38.38 21.72
N GLY A 121 7.24 37.76 20.56
CA GLY A 121 5.98 37.21 20.12
C GLY A 121 5.48 36.34 21.26
N SER A 122 4.25 36.62 21.69
CA SER A 122 3.55 35.87 22.73
C SER A 122 3.78 34.37 22.53
N VAL A 123 3.86 33.59 23.61
CA VAL A 123 4.04 32.13 23.54
C VAL A 123 3.02 31.49 22.57
N SER A 124 1.81 32.07 22.48
CA SER A 124 0.78 31.72 21.49
C SER A 124 1.22 31.94 20.04
N GLU A 125 1.88 33.06 19.73
CA GLU A 125 2.41 33.38 18.40
C GLU A 125 3.49 32.38 17.98
N ARG A 126 4.41 32.06 18.91
CA ARG A 126 5.47 31.06 18.69
C ARG A 126 4.89 29.66 18.47
N LEU A 127 3.92 29.27 19.30
CA LEU A 127 3.23 27.99 19.16
C LEU A 127 2.43 27.91 17.85
N ARG A 128 1.73 28.98 17.46
CA ARG A 128 0.98 29.05 16.20
C ARG A 128 1.92 28.91 15.00
N ARG A 129 3.06 29.60 15.00
CA ARG A 129 4.09 29.47 13.96
C ARG A 129 4.63 28.05 13.90
N HIS A 130 4.99 27.47 15.05
CA HIS A 130 5.42 26.06 15.15
C HIS A 130 4.36 25.11 14.58
N MET A 131 3.10 25.23 15.00
CA MET A 131 2.04 24.31 14.59
C MET A 131 1.65 24.46 13.11
N THR A 132 1.83 25.63 12.52
CA THR A 132 1.49 25.91 11.11
C THR A 132 2.62 25.59 10.14
N ALA A 133 3.85 25.41 10.64
CA ALA A 133 5.00 25.04 9.82
C ALA A 133 4.80 23.67 9.12
N ASN A 134 5.35 23.53 7.92
CA ASN A 134 5.38 22.25 7.23
C ASN A 134 6.40 21.33 7.90
N VAL A 135 6.04 20.06 8.07
CA VAL A 135 6.95 19.04 8.60
C VAL A 135 7.94 18.60 7.54
N SER A 136 9.19 18.39 7.95
CA SER A 136 10.22 17.81 7.07
C SER A 136 9.86 16.37 6.71
N THR A 137 10.02 16.03 5.43
CA THR A 137 9.77 14.68 4.92
C THR A 137 10.94 13.74 5.14
N ALA A 138 12.15 14.23 5.46
CA ALA A 138 13.40 13.46 5.45
C ALA A 138 13.39 12.18 6.34
N TRP A 139 12.57 12.17 7.39
CA TRP A 139 12.41 11.03 8.31
C TRP A 139 10.97 10.51 8.37
N GLY A 140 10.09 11.01 7.48
CA GLY A 140 8.66 10.74 7.53
C GLY A 140 8.33 9.26 7.30
N ASP A 141 9.24 8.52 6.70
CA ASP A 141 9.22 7.07 6.57
C ASP A 141 9.16 6.36 7.92
N LEU A 142 9.80 6.85 8.98
CA LEU A 142 9.75 6.23 10.32
C LEU A 142 8.30 6.15 10.85
N ALA A 143 7.51 7.22 10.67
CA ALA A 143 6.11 7.23 11.07
C ALA A 143 5.28 6.23 10.25
N LEU A 144 5.59 6.07 8.96
CA LEU A 144 4.93 5.10 8.09
C LEU A 144 5.33 3.67 8.44
N LEU A 145 6.62 3.41 8.65
CA LEU A 145 7.17 2.12 9.05
C LEU A 145 6.62 1.65 10.40
N SER A 146 6.46 2.56 11.38
CA SER A 146 5.77 2.24 12.64
C SER A 146 4.32 1.78 12.41
N SER A 147 3.66 2.33 11.39
CA SER A 147 2.29 1.95 11.03
C SER A 147 2.21 0.56 10.39
N TYR A 148 3.28 0.06 9.74
CA TYR A 148 3.35 -1.33 9.27
C TYR A 148 3.36 -2.32 10.44
N ILE A 149 4.07 -2.01 11.53
CA ILE A 149 4.07 -2.83 12.75
C ILE A 149 2.65 -2.89 13.33
N ILE A 150 1.99 -1.73 13.49
CA ILE A 150 0.61 -1.63 13.99
C ILE A 150 -0.34 -2.43 13.09
N THR A 151 -0.18 -2.32 11.77
CA THR A 151 -1.04 -3.01 10.80
C THR A 151 -0.87 -4.53 10.92
N GLY A 152 0.36 -5.04 10.92
CA GLY A 152 0.62 -6.46 11.08
C GLY A 152 0.05 -7.00 12.39
N LEU A 153 0.29 -6.28 13.49
CA LEU A 153 -0.18 -6.62 14.84
C LEU A 153 -1.69 -6.77 14.93
N VAL A 154 -2.43 -5.78 14.42
CA VAL A 154 -3.88 -5.76 14.53
C VAL A 154 -4.52 -6.70 13.51
N ASP A 155 -4.04 -6.71 12.26
CA ASP A 155 -4.65 -7.52 11.21
C ASP A 155 -4.41 -9.02 11.41
N SER A 156 -3.24 -9.46 11.89
CA SER A 156 -3.03 -10.89 12.14
C SER A 156 -3.94 -11.41 13.26
N CYS A 157 -4.12 -10.61 14.31
CA CYS A 157 -5.03 -10.94 15.41
C CYS A 157 -6.50 -10.95 14.96
N ALA A 158 -6.91 -9.95 14.18
CA ALA A 158 -8.27 -9.84 13.66
C ALA A 158 -8.61 -10.94 12.65
N VAL A 159 -7.67 -11.33 11.78
CA VAL A 159 -7.86 -12.46 10.87
C VAL A 159 -8.03 -13.76 11.63
N PHE A 160 -7.26 -13.97 12.69
CA PHE A 160 -7.39 -15.17 13.52
C PHE A 160 -8.75 -15.22 14.25
N ILE A 161 -9.17 -14.12 14.88
CA ILE A 161 -10.37 -14.08 15.76
C ILE A 161 -11.66 -13.83 14.97
N TRP A 162 -11.64 -12.96 13.97
CA TRP A 162 -12.81 -12.55 13.20
C TRP A 162 -12.81 -13.03 11.76
N GLY A 163 -11.72 -13.62 11.27
CA GLY A 163 -11.63 -14.09 9.88
C GLY A 163 -11.47 -12.96 8.87
N SER A 164 -11.33 -11.69 9.27
CA SER A 164 -11.26 -10.57 8.33
C SER A 164 -10.14 -9.62 8.70
N PHE A 165 -9.51 -9.04 7.68
CA PHE A 165 -8.49 -8.01 7.88
C PHE A 165 -9.17 -6.70 8.26
N LEU A 166 -8.57 -5.90 9.15
CA LEU A 166 -9.10 -4.58 9.47
C LEU A 166 -8.54 -3.51 8.52
N SER A 167 -7.30 -3.68 8.04
CA SER A 167 -6.62 -2.66 7.25
C SER A 167 -6.30 -3.12 5.81
N MET A 168 -6.00 -4.41 5.61
CA MET A 168 -5.67 -4.97 4.29
C MET A 168 -6.92 -5.30 3.46
N GLN A 169 -7.14 -4.54 2.38
CA GLN A 169 -8.37 -4.71 1.58
C GLN A 169 -8.29 -5.82 0.51
N THR A 170 -7.10 -6.17 0.02
CA THR A 170 -6.94 -7.20 -1.04
C THR A 170 -7.56 -8.54 -0.64
N GLY A 171 -7.27 -9.04 0.57
CA GLY A 171 -7.84 -10.29 1.07
C GLY A 171 -9.34 -10.17 1.34
N ASN A 172 -9.78 -9.04 1.87
CA ASN A 172 -11.20 -8.78 2.12
C ASN A 172 -12.02 -8.78 0.83
N THR A 173 -11.49 -8.26 -0.28
CA THR A 173 -12.18 -8.28 -1.58
C THR A 173 -12.42 -9.72 -2.05
N VAL A 174 -11.45 -10.61 -1.86
CA VAL A 174 -11.60 -12.04 -2.17
C VAL A 174 -12.67 -12.67 -1.27
N TYR A 175 -12.68 -12.37 0.03
CA TYR A 175 -13.70 -12.88 0.95
C TYR A 175 -15.11 -12.41 0.62
N VAL A 176 -15.27 -11.16 0.16
CA VAL A 176 -16.55 -10.67 -0.38
C VAL A 176 -16.97 -11.50 -1.59
N GLY A 177 -16.09 -11.67 -2.58
CA GLY A 177 -16.39 -12.45 -3.78
C GLY A 177 -16.79 -13.91 -3.48
N LEU A 178 -16.06 -14.56 -2.58
CA LEU A 178 -16.37 -15.93 -2.14
C LEU A 178 -17.73 -16.01 -1.43
N GLY A 179 -18.04 -15.04 -0.57
CA GLY A 179 -19.34 -15.00 0.10
C GLY A 179 -20.51 -14.65 -0.82
N LEU A 180 -20.29 -13.86 -1.88
CA LEU A 180 -21.32 -13.65 -2.89
C LEU A 180 -21.62 -14.93 -3.68
N ALA A 181 -20.62 -15.79 -3.89
CA ALA A 181 -20.80 -17.09 -4.52
C ALA A 181 -21.47 -18.13 -3.59
N ALA A 182 -21.16 -18.07 -2.28
CA ALA A 182 -21.70 -18.99 -1.27
C ALA A 182 -22.05 -18.24 0.04
N PRO A 183 -23.19 -17.49 0.08
CA PRO A 183 -23.48 -16.56 1.16
C PRO A 183 -23.81 -17.22 2.50
N ASN A 184 -24.22 -18.49 2.48
CA ASN A 184 -24.62 -19.24 3.67
C ASN A 184 -23.45 -19.98 4.35
N ASP A 185 -22.27 -20.05 3.72
CA ASP A 185 -21.14 -20.82 4.25
C ASP A 185 -20.42 -20.11 5.39
N SER A 186 -20.39 -18.77 5.37
CA SER A 186 -19.67 -17.98 6.38
C SER A 186 -20.11 -16.53 6.40
N ASN A 187 -20.20 -15.93 7.59
CA ASN A 187 -20.42 -14.47 7.74
C ASN A 187 -19.17 -13.61 7.48
N ARG A 188 -18.04 -14.24 7.10
CA ARG A 188 -16.75 -13.58 6.84
C ARG A 188 -16.83 -12.49 5.77
N TRP A 189 -17.65 -12.70 4.74
CA TRP A 189 -17.78 -11.77 3.63
C TRP A 189 -18.45 -10.45 4.07
N ILE A 190 -19.40 -10.51 5.00
CA ILE A 190 -20.05 -9.31 5.57
C ILE A 190 -19.03 -8.47 6.33
N ARG A 191 -18.23 -9.11 7.20
CA ARG A 191 -17.15 -8.44 7.96
C ARG A 191 -16.14 -7.77 7.02
N SER A 192 -15.77 -8.48 5.96
CA SER A 192 -14.86 -7.98 4.92
C SER A 192 -15.46 -6.82 4.12
N GLY A 193 -16.75 -6.87 3.80
CA GLY A 193 -17.48 -5.79 3.14
C GLY A 193 -17.54 -4.52 3.98
N ILE A 194 -17.79 -4.64 5.28
CA ILE A 194 -17.76 -3.52 6.23
C ILE A 194 -16.37 -2.86 6.23
N SER A 195 -15.30 -3.65 6.29
CA SER A 195 -13.93 -3.12 6.19
C SER A 195 -13.72 -2.34 4.89
N ILE A 196 -14.08 -2.91 3.74
CA ILE A 196 -13.87 -2.27 2.43
C ILE A 196 -14.62 -0.95 2.33
N LEU A 197 -15.91 -0.94 2.65
CA LEU A 197 -16.73 0.26 2.55
C LEU A 197 -16.22 1.36 3.49
N SER A 198 -15.84 0.99 4.71
CA SER A 198 -15.29 1.94 5.67
C SER A 198 -13.91 2.47 5.24
N PHE A 199 -13.06 1.63 4.66
CA PHE A 199 -11.76 2.03 4.12
C PHE A 199 -11.89 2.98 2.93
N ILE A 200 -12.83 2.72 2.02
CA ILE A 200 -13.14 3.61 0.87
C ILE A 200 -13.61 4.97 1.39
N PHE A 201 -14.55 4.96 2.34
CA PHE A 201 -15.07 6.19 2.93
C PHE A 201 -13.99 6.96 3.69
N GLY A 202 -13.16 6.28 4.47
CA GLY A 202 -12.00 6.87 5.14
C GLY A 202 -11.00 7.47 4.17
N SER A 203 -10.71 6.79 3.06
CA SER A 203 -9.80 7.29 2.01
C SER A 203 -10.32 8.60 1.42
N TYR A 204 -11.63 8.70 1.18
CA TYR A 204 -12.27 9.93 0.74
C TYR A 204 -12.13 11.06 1.78
N CYS A 205 -12.50 10.79 3.03
CA CYS A 205 -12.47 11.78 4.11
C CYS A 205 -11.05 12.30 4.37
N PHE A 206 -10.07 11.42 4.57
CA PHE A 206 -8.68 11.81 4.84
C PHE A 206 -8.02 12.49 3.64
N SER A 207 -8.33 12.07 2.41
CA SER A 207 -7.83 12.76 1.21
C SER A 207 -8.31 14.21 1.14
N ARG A 208 -9.58 14.47 1.47
CA ARG A 208 -10.13 15.83 1.51
C ARG A 208 -9.57 16.62 2.68
N TYR A 209 -9.48 16.00 3.85
CA TYR A 209 -8.91 16.58 5.05
C TYR A 209 -7.49 17.15 4.80
N HIS A 210 -6.56 16.33 4.30
CA HIS A 210 -5.20 16.79 4.01
C HIS A 210 -5.14 17.78 2.84
N ARG A 211 -6.05 17.68 1.85
CA ARG A 211 -6.08 18.63 0.72
C ARG A 211 -6.55 20.02 1.14
N HIS A 212 -7.56 20.13 1.99
CA HIS A 212 -8.16 21.42 2.35
C HIS A 212 -7.40 22.15 3.47
N LEU A 213 -6.82 21.42 4.43
CA LEU A 213 -6.20 22.03 5.61
C LEU A 213 -4.69 22.33 5.43
N GLY A 214 -4.09 21.78 4.37
CA GLY A 214 -2.66 21.89 4.06
C GLY A 214 -1.93 20.64 4.54
N GLY A 215 -1.72 19.69 3.62
CA GLY A 215 -1.40 18.30 3.94
C GLY A 215 -0.18 18.10 4.83
N ARG A 216 0.85 18.95 4.70
CA ARG A 216 2.12 18.84 5.42
C ARG A 216 2.23 19.75 6.64
N LYS A 217 1.21 20.55 6.98
CA LYS A 217 1.27 21.38 8.19
C LYS A 217 1.32 20.48 9.43
N ARG A 218 2.17 20.81 10.39
CA ARG A 218 2.39 19.99 11.59
C ARG A 218 1.09 19.73 12.36
N TRP A 219 0.24 20.74 12.53
CA TRP A 219 -1.05 20.57 13.21
C TRP A 219 -1.98 19.61 12.47
N VAL A 220 -1.96 19.59 11.13
CA VAL A 220 -2.80 18.70 10.29
C VAL A 220 -2.32 17.26 10.43
N MET A 221 -1.00 17.03 10.42
CA MET A 221 -0.44 15.69 10.65
C MET A 221 -0.73 15.19 12.07
N LEU A 222 -0.53 16.04 13.07
CA LEU A 222 -0.80 15.72 14.47
C LEU A 222 -2.27 15.36 14.69
N SER A 223 -3.19 16.21 14.23
CA SER A 223 -4.62 15.98 14.41
C SER A 223 -5.14 14.81 13.57
N SER A 224 -4.59 14.54 12.37
CA SER A 224 -4.90 13.34 11.59
C SER A 224 -4.53 12.06 12.35
N TYR A 225 -3.30 11.96 12.86
CA TYR A 225 -2.85 10.80 13.63
C TYR A 225 -3.58 10.66 14.98
N PHE A 226 -3.92 11.78 15.61
CA PHE A 226 -4.71 11.80 16.84
C PHE A 226 -6.13 11.26 16.61
N VAL A 227 -6.83 11.70 15.56
CA VAL A 227 -8.15 11.17 15.20
C VAL A 227 -8.08 9.68 14.88
N GLN A 228 -7.05 9.25 14.13
CA GLN A 228 -6.82 7.82 13.86
C GLN A 228 -6.65 7.03 15.17
N MET A 229 -5.86 7.54 16.12
CA MET A 229 -5.67 6.93 17.43
C MET A 229 -6.98 6.84 18.22
N LEU A 230 -7.79 7.90 18.25
CA LEU A 230 -9.09 7.89 18.94
C LEU A 230 -10.03 6.82 18.38
N MET A 231 -10.01 6.58 17.07
CA MET A 231 -10.79 5.50 16.45
C MET A 231 -10.31 4.12 16.89
N ILE A 232 -8.99 3.91 17.01
CA ILE A 232 -8.44 2.66 17.55
C ILE A 232 -8.81 2.51 19.04
N VAL A 233 -8.77 3.59 19.83
CA VAL A 233 -9.21 3.58 21.25
C VAL A 233 -10.67 3.19 21.36
N ALA A 234 -11.56 3.77 20.56
CA ALA A 234 -12.98 3.43 20.55
C ALA A 234 -13.20 1.95 20.17
N ALA A 235 -12.47 1.44 19.17
CA ALA A 235 -12.48 0.03 18.82
C ALA A 235 -11.98 -0.86 19.97
N ALA A 236 -10.87 -0.48 20.63
CA ALA A 236 -10.30 -1.21 21.76
C ALA A 236 -11.26 -1.30 22.94
N LEU A 237 -11.93 -0.18 23.26
CA LEU A 237 -12.95 -0.11 24.32
C LEU A 237 -14.13 -1.03 24.01
N LEU A 238 -14.65 -1.01 22.77
CA LEU A 238 -15.73 -1.90 22.35
C LEU A 238 -15.36 -3.37 22.43
N VAL A 239 -14.12 -3.73 22.09
CA VAL A 239 -13.63 -5.12 22.16
C VAL A 239 -13.35 -5.55 23.61
N THR A 240 -12.91 -4.62 24.47
CA THR A 240 -12.58 -4.89 25.88
C THR A 240 -13.83 -5.00 26.75
N LEU A 241 -14.80 -4.10 26.55
CA LEU A 241 -16.03 -4.01 27.34
C LEU A 241 -17.18 -4.83 26.75
N GLY A 242 -17.10 -5.17 25.46
CA GLY A 242 -18.11 -5.94 24.75
C GLY A 242 -18.05 -7.44 25.06
N PRO A 243 -19.06 -8.19 24.58
CA PRO A 243 -19.06 -9.65 24.69
C PRO A 243 -17.91 -10.27 23.89
N LYS A 244 -17.43 -11.44 24.32
CA LYS A 244 -16.46 -12.23 23.57
C LYS A 244 -17.05 -12.62 22.21
N THR A 245 -16.32 -12.35 21.14
CA THR A 245 -16.74 -12.60 19.76
C THR A 245 -15.76 -13.53 19.06
N GLY A 246 -16.20 -14.21 18.01
CA GLY A 246 -15.39 -15.18 17.28
C GLY A 246 -15.74 -15.27 15.79
N THR A 247 -15.17 -16.24 15.11
CA THR A 247 -15.27 -16.42 13.64
C THR A 247 -16.66 -16.85 13.18
N SER A 248 -17.32 -17.76 13.89
CA SER A 248 -18.57 -18.42 13.44
C SER A 248 -19.88 -17.75 13.90
N GLY A 249 -19.81 -16.65 14.66
CA GLY A 249 -20.98 -15.95 15.18
C GLY A 249 -21.61 -14.94 14.18
N PRO A 250 -22.85 -14.49 14.46
CA PRO A 250 -23.47 -13.39 13.70
C PRO A 250 -22.60 -12.12 13.79
N VAL A 251 -22.70 -11.27 12.76
CA VAL A 251 -22.01 -9.98 12.78
C VAL A 251 -22.76 -9.04 13.72
N THR A 252 -22.27 -8.92 14.94
CA THR A 252 -22.83 -8.00 15.95
C THR A 252 -22.20 -6.60 15.80
N VAL A 253 -22.82 -5.60 16.44
CA VAL A 253 -22.29 -4.23 16.52
C VAL A 253 -20.88 -4.21 17.11
N PHE A 254 -20.59 -5.09 18.07
CA PHE A 254 -19.27 -5.24 18.71
C PHE A 254 -18.18 -5.83 17.79
N ILE A 255 -18.55 -6.32 16.61
CA ILE A 255 -17.62 -6.73 15.55
C ILE A 255 -17.61 -5.66 14.45
N ALA A 256 -18.79 -5.26 13.98
CA ALA A 256 -18.95 -4.33 12.85
C ALA A 256 -18.33 -2.96 13.13
N VAL A 257 -18.59 -2.37 14.30
CA VAL A 257 -18.11 -1.01 14.62
C VAL A 257 -16.59 -0.96 14.79
N PRO A 258 -15.93 -1.88 15.54
CA PRO A 258 -14.47 -1.92 15.58
C PRO A 258 -13.83 -2.12 14.21
N ILE A 259 -14.37 -3.03 13.37
CA ILE A 259 -13.88 -3.21 12.00
C ILE A 259 -13.98 -1.90 11.22
N ALA A 260 -15.15 -1.25 11.26
CA ALA A 260 -15.36 0.00 10.55
C ALA A 260 -14.40 1.10 11.02
N LEU A 261 -14.23 1.28 12.33
CA LEU A 261 -13.34 2.31 12.90
C LEU A 261 -11.87 2.07 12.53
N VAL A 262 -11.38 0.83 12.65
CA VAL A 262 -9.98 0.50 12.35
C VAL A 262 -9.71 0.58 10.84
N ALA A 263 -10.66 0.15 9.99
CA ALA A 263 -10.57 0.27 8.55
C ALA A 263 -10.62 1.73 8.07
N PHE A 264 -11.48 2.56 8.69
CA PHE A 264 -11.56 3.98 8.36
C PHE A 264 -10.24 4.69 8.69
N GLN A 265 -9.67 4.45 9.88
CA GLN A 265 -8.43 5.12 10.27
C GLN A 265 -7.21 4.62 9.48
N SER A 266 -7.17 3.35 9.07
CA SER A 266 -6.04 2.81 8.29
C SER A 266 -5.96 3.43 6.90
N ALA A 267 -7.10 3.85 6.33
CA ALA A 267 -7.12 4.67 5.13
C ALA A 267 -6.43 6.03 5.32
N GLY A 268 -6.51 6.62 6.51
CA GLY A 268 -5.77 7.84 6.85
C GLY A 268 -4.25 7.67 6.79
N GLN A 269 -3.76 6.48 7.18
CA GLN A 269 -2.34 6.13 7.07
C GLN A 269 -1.91 6.04 5.60
N ALA A 270 -2.74 5.39 4.78
CA ALA A 270 -2.51 5.28 3.33
C ALA A 270 -2.54 6.62 2.58
N VAL A 271 -3.35 7.57 3.05
CA VAL A 271 -3.35 8.93 2.52
C VAL A 271 -2.12 9.69 3.01
N SER A 272 -1.74 9.53 4.27
CA SER A 272 -0.58 10.21 4.87
C SER A 272 0.73 9.88 4.14
N SER A 273 0.92 8.63 3.68
CA SER A 273 2.11 8.27 2.91
C SER A 273 2.24 9.09 1.61
N ARG A 274 1.11 9.32 0.92
CA ARG A 274 1.06 10.13 -0.31
C ARG A 274 1.31 11.60 -0.02
N VAL A 275 0.77 12.10 1.08
CA VAL A 275 0.97 13.48 1.54
C VAL A 275 2.45 13.76 1.87
N LEU A 276 3.16 12.78 2.43
CA LEU A 276 4.59 12.86 2.74
C LEU A 276 5.50 12.54 1.53
N GLY A 277 4.94 12.18 0.38
CA GLY A 277 5.70 11.82 -0.82
C GLY A 277 6.24 10.39 -0.87
N TYR A 278 5.97 9.57 0.14
CA TYR A 278 6.34 8.16 0.21
C TYR A 278 5.32 7.27 -0.49
N ASN A 279 5.23 7.41 -1.82
CA ASN A 279 4.27 6.65 -2.65
C ASN A 279 4.53 5.14 -2.68
N ALA A 280 5.74 4.69 -2.30
CA ALA A 280 6.05 3.26 -2.17
C ALA A 280 5.56 2.66 -0.82
N LEU A 281 5.47 3.47 0.23
CA LEU A 281 5.13 3.02 1.60
C LEU A 281 3.64 3.27 1.91
N THR A 282 2.75 2.83 1.04
CA THR A 282 1.31 3.13 1.20
C THR A 282 0.63 2.40 2.35
N GLY A 283 1.24 1.37 2.93
CA GLY A 283 0.64 0.56 4.00
C GLY A 283 -0.48 -0.38 3.53
N VAL A 284 -0.99 -0.23 2.30
CA VAL A 284 -2.22 -0.93 1.84
C VAL A 284 -1.95 -2.10 0.90
N VAL A 285 -0.80 -2.10 0.21
CA VAL A 285 -0.46 -3.15 -0.76
C VAL A 285 1.01 -3.53 -0.59
N LEU A 286 1.27 -4.66 0.08
CA LEU A 286 2.62 -5.21 0.19
C LEU A 286 3.12 -5.79 -1.13
N THR A 287 2.21 -6.25 -1.99
CA THR A 287 2.56 -6.86 -3.28
C THR A 287 3.35 -5.90 -4.16
N SER A 288 2.95 -4.63 -4.26
CA SER A 288 3.70 -3.64 -5.03
C SER A 288 5.08 -3.40 -4.42
N ILE A 289 5.20 -3.41 -3.08
CA ILE A 289 6.49 -3.26 -2.40
C ILE A 289 7.43 -4.42 -2.72
N TYR A 290 6.93 -5.66 -2.71
CA TYR A 290 7.73 -6.81 -3.12
C TYR A 290 8.21 -6.68 -4.57
N VAL A 291 7.31 -6.34 -5.49
CA VAL A 291 7.65 -6.15 -6.91
C VAL A 291 8.68 -5.01 -7.06
N ASP A 292 8.45 -3.87 -6.44
CA ASP A 292 9.33 -2.69 -6.50
C ASP A 292 10.68 -2.93 -5.82
N LEU A 293 10.74 -3.80 -4.82
CA LEU A 293 11.98 -4.19 -4.15
C LEU A 293 12.80 -5.15 -5.03
N PHE A 294 12.18 -6.24 -5.49
CA PHE A 294 12.89 -7.26 -6.27
C PHE A 294 13.18 -6.86 -7.72
N SER A 295 12.53 -5.80 -8.22
CA SER A 295 12.84 -5.18 -9.51
C SER A 295 13.87 -4.05 -9.40
N ASP A 296 14.35 -3.72 -8.19
CA ASP A 296 15.35 -2.66 -7.98
C ASP A 296 16.73 -3.09 -8.49
N ALA A 297 17.29 -2.35 -9.46
CA ALA A 297 18.60 -2.63 -10.03
C ALA A 297 19.75 -2.56 -9.03
N GLN A 298 19.54 -1.89 -7.89
CA GLN A 298 20.49 -1.71 -6.79
C GLN A 298 20.06 -2.52 -5.55
N LEU A 299 19.37 -3.64 -5.72
CA LEU A 299 18.88 -4.50 -4.64
C LEU A 299 20.00 -4.91 -3.64
N PHE A 300 21.19 -5.24 -4.15
CA PHE A 300 22.35 -5.68 -3.36
C PHE A 300 23.37 -4.57 -3.09
N ALA A 301 23.06 -3.31 -3.44
CA ALA A 301 23.94 -2.18 -3.15
C ALA A 301 24.11 -2.02 -1.62
N ALA A 302 25.16 -1.31 -1.20
CA ALA A 302 25.37 -1.05 0.22
C ALA A 302 24.16 -0.29 0.81
N PRO A 303 23.78 -0.52 2.08
CA PRO A 303 22.63 0.14 2.70
C PRO A 303 22.67 1.67 2.62
N THR A 304 23.85 2.29 2.54
CA THR A 304 24.01 3.74 2.45
C THR A 304 23.67 4.32 1.07
N GLN A 305 23.57 3.49 0.02
CA GLN A 305 23.44 3.95 -1.36
C GLN A 305 21.99 4.06 -1.85
N ASN A 306 21.06 3.31 -1.26
CA ASN A 306 19.67 3.28 -1.71
C ASN A 306 18.70 3.24 -0.51
N VAL A 307 18.35 4.43 -0.01
CA VAL A 307 17.42 4.61 1.12
C VAL A 307 16.02 4.10 0.77
N GLN A 308 15.57 4.29 -0.47
CA GLN A 308 14.24 3.82 -0.91
C GLN A 308 14.15 2.30 -0.92
N ARG A 309 15.21 1.61 -1.35
CA ARG A 309 15.31 0.13 -1.24
C ARG A 309 15.26 -0.32 0.21
N ASN A 310 15.99 0.34 1.11
CA ASN A 310 15.97 -0.02 2.53
C ASN A 310 14.56 0.14 3.13
N GLN A 311 13.84 1.20 2.76
CA GLN A 311 12.45 1.42 3.16
C GLN A 311 11.52 0.32 2.65
N ARG A 312 11.64 -0.05 1.36
CA ARG A 312 10.87 -1.14 0.75
C ARG A 312 11.19 -2.50 1.35
N LEU A 313 12.42 -2.71 1.81
CA LEU A 313 12.82 -3.92 2.55
C LEU A 313 12.28 -3.91 3.99
N ALA A 314 12.33 -2.77 4.67
CA ALA A 314 11.90 -2.63 6.06
C ALA A 314 10.39 -2.81 6.22
N ALA A 315 9.58 -2.29 5.29
CA ALA A 315 8.12 -2.37 5.36
C ALA A 315 7.55 -3.80 5.56
N PRO A 316 7.84 -4.79 4.71
CA PRO A 316 7.34 -6.16 4.91
C PRO A 316 7.94 -6.83 6.15
N ILE A 317 9.20 -6.54 6.51
CA ILE A 317 9.84 -7.10 7.72
C ILE A 317 9.13 -6.58 8.97
N LEU A 318 8.90 -5.27 9.07
CA LEU A 318 8.21 -4.65 10.20
C LEU A 318 6.75 -5.10 10.30
N LEU A 319 6.09 -5.30 9.16
CA LEU A 319 4.76 -5.90 9.15
C LEU A 319 4.79 -7.34 9.67
N LEU A 320 5.76 -8.15 9.26
CA LEU A 320 5.92 -9.52 9.73
C LEU A 320 6.20 -9.57 11.24
N ILE A 321 7.03 -8.67 11.75
CA ILE A 321 7.27 -8.51 13.20
C ILE A 321 5.97 -8.17 13.91
N GLY A 322 5.21 -7.19 13.41
CA GLY A 322 3.89 -6.87 13.92
C GLY A 322 2.97 -8.09 13.93
N ALA A 323 2.88 -8.80 12.80
CA ALA A 323 2.03 -9.97 12.62
C ALA A 323 2.39 -11.11 13.59
N PHE A 324 3.68 -11.32 13.85
CA PHE A 324 4.16 -12.27 14.86
C PHE A 324 3.63 -11.93 16.25
N PHE A 325 3.80 -10.68 16.71
CA PHE A 325 3.24 -10.23 17.99
C PHE A 325 1.70 -10.30 18.02
N GLY A 326 1.04 -10.00 16.90
CA GLY A 326 -0.42 -10.11 16.80
C GLY A 326 -0.91 -11.55 16.89
N GLY A 327 -0.14 -12.50 16.37
CA GLY A 327 -0.38 -13.93 16.55
C GLY A 327 -0.20 -14.36 18.01
N LEU A 328 0.83 -13.87 18.70
CA LEU A 328 1.00 -14.11 20.14
C LEU A 328 -0.20 -13.59 20.94
N TRP A 329 -0.69 -12.39 20.63
CA TRP A 329 -1.91 -11.85 21.25
C TRP A 329 -3.14 -12.71 20.94
N ALA A 330 -3.30 -13.15 19.68
CA ALA A 330 -4.44 -13.96 19.25
C ALA A 330 -4.54 -15.31 19.98
N HIS A 331 -3.40 -15.89 20.37
CA HIS A 331 -3.33 -17.12 21.16
C HIS A 331 -3.33 -16.91 22.67
N SER A 332 -3.27 -15.66 23.14
CA SER A 332 -3.32 -15.32 24.56
C SER A 332 -4.76 -15.07 25.03
N GLU A 333 -4.98 -15.07 26.35
CA GLU A 333 -6.28 -14.72 26.95
C GLU A 333 -6.71 -13.27 26.69
N VAL A 334 -5.74 -12.38 26.40
CA VAL A 334 -5.99 -10.96 26.15
C VAL A 334 -6.54 -10.73 24.73
N GLY A 335 -6.22 -11.63 23.78
CA GLY A 335 -6.79 -11.64 22.43
C GLY A 335 -6.66 -10.31 21.67
N LEU A 336 -7.70 -9.97 20.91
CA LEU A 336 -7.75 -8.76 20.08
C LEU A 336 -7.67 -7.46 20.88
N ALA A 337 -8.16 -7.45 22.12
CA ALA A 337 -8.06 -6.28 22.99
C ALA A 337 -6.59 -5.90 23.24
N GLY A 338 -5.73 -6.90 23.49
CA GLY A 338 -4.30 -6.69 23.71
C GLY A 338 -3.60 -6.12 22.48
N ALA A 339 -3.91 -6.63 21.30
CA ALA A 339 -3.40 -6.11 20.04
C ALA A 339 -3.84 -4.65 19.80
N LEU A 340 -5.10 -4.31 20.05
CA LEU A 340 -5.64 -2.96 19.88
C LEU A 340 -5.05 -1.96 20.88
N TRP A 341 -4.91 -2.32 22.17
CA TRP A 341 -4.28 -1.43 23.17
C TRP A 341 -2.79 -1.23 22.91
N THR A 342 -2.08 -2.27 22.46
CA THR A 342 -0.70 -2.13 22.00
C THR A 342 -0.59 -1.20 20.80
N ALA A 343 -1.52 -1.33 19.83
CA ALA A 343 -1.62 -0.42 18.70
C ALA A 343 -1.89 1.03 19.12
N VAL A 344 -2.76 1.26 20.12
CA VAL A 344 -2.99 2.60 20.69
C VAL A 344 -1.68 3.18 21.24
N GLY A 345 -0.92 2.41 22.02
CA GLY A 345 0.35 2.86 22.58
C GLY A 345 1.37 3.25 21.51
N LEU A 346 1.53 2.41 20.48
CA LEU A 346 2.40 2.70 19.34
C LEU A 346 1.93 3.94 18.56
N LYS A 347 0.62 4.07 18.34
CA LYS A 347 0.05 5.21 17.60
C LYS A 347 0.17 6.52 18.38
N LEU A 348 0.03 6.46 19.71
CA LEU A 348 0.26 7.59 20.59
C LEU A 348 1.72 8.07 20.49
N ALA A 349 2.68 7.15 20.51
CA ALA A 349 4.09 7.49 20.32
C ALA A 349 4.34 8.20 18.98
N THR A 350 3.77 7.68 17.88
CA THR A 350 3.86 8.34 16.56
C THR A 350 3.18 9.72 16.55
N THR A 351 2.05 9.87 17.24
CA THR A 351 1.32 11.14 17.35
C THR A 351 2.14 12.18 18.12
N ILE A 352 2.74 11.80 19.25
CA ILE A 352 3.62 12.68 20.03
C ILE A 352 4.86 13.05 19.20
N ALA A 353 5.43 12.10 18.45
CA ALA A 353 6.55 12.38 17.57
C ALA A 353 6.24 13.50 16.55
N TRP A 354 5.01 13.53 16.00
CA TRP A 354 4.60 14.62 15.09
C TRP A 354 4.61 16.01 15.74
N ALA A 355 4.35 16.12 17.04
CA ALA A 355 4.38 17.41 17.75
C ALA A 355 5.80 18.01 17.84
N PHE A 356 6.81 17.14 17.95
CA PHE A 356 8.23 17.51 18.03
C PHE A 356 8.97 17.37 16.70
N TRP A 357 8.28 16.98 15.64
CA TRP A 357 8.89 16.67 14.35
C TRP A 357 9.56 17.91 13.74
N PRO A 358 10.77 17.83 13.16
CA PRO A 358 11.45 18.97 12.57
C PRO A 358 10.62 19.67 11.48
N ALA A 359 10.71 21.00 11.41
CA ALA A 359 10.12 21.76 10.31
C ALA A 359 10.97 21.57 9.03
N GLU A 360 10.34 21.71 7.87
CA GLU A 360 11.04 21.78 6.60
C GLU A 360 12.00 23.00 6.62
N PRO A 361 13.30 22.83 6.30
CA PRO A 361 14.23 23.95 6.23
C PRO A 361 13.72 24.95 5.20
N GLU A 362 13.68 26.24 5.55
CA GLU A 362 13.50 27.28 4.54
C GLU A 362 14.74 27.26 3.64
N GLU A 363 14.58 26.87 2.37
CA GLU A 363 15.62 27.08 1.38
C GLU A 363 15.85 28.59 1.27
N ALA A 364 16.97 29.06 1.85
CA ALA A 364 17.45 30.42 1.66
C ALA A 364 17.66 30.61 0.15
N SER A 365 16.78 31.40 -0.46
CA SER A 365 16.75 31.68 -1.90
C SER A 365 17.77 32.74 -2.29
#